data_AF-A0A9P4GVW7-F1
#
_entry.id   AF-A0A9P4GVW7-F1
#
_cell.length_a   1.000
_cell.length_b   1.000
_cell.length_c   1.000
_cell.angle_alpha   90.00
_cell.angle_beta   90.00
_cell.angle_gamma   90.00
#
_symmetry.space_group_name_H-M   'P 1'
#
loop_
_entity.id
_entity.type
_entity.pdbx_description
1 polymer ?
#
loop_
_entity_poly.entity_id
_entity_poly.type
_entity_poly.pdbx_seq_one_letter_code
_entity_poly.pdbx_strand_id
1 'polypeptide(L)'
;MAPPKLIPFSIDTPPPIPLEQDDLNVSKLLKVMEHNLESVYNVPGYQHSHDELSHTELKVTGTLPTDLEGVYLRNGTNIQFTPNNLRLHAFSGAAEPPGKVKTWTVNVDSGKVVDEQILLNHHDERPSLNIEYVGCASRYCYHLDEECDGYMGKGVLKYDMLDKKEDAYFSYGEMYGGEALFDPRANARAENDGYLLDLLMDENTLDSIIIDAATRQEIARLHLSQRVPFGVHAAWLSSEEVASLAT
;
A
#
# COMPACT_ATOMS: atom_id res chain seq x y z
N MET A 1 18.05 -10.27 23.72
CA MET A 1 16.63 -10.15 23.33
C MET A 1 16.46 -10.96 22.05
N ALA A 2 15.32 -11.63 21.86
CA ALA A 2 15.01 -12.20 20.54
C ALA A 2 14.68 -11.04 19.57
N PRO A 3 15.00 -11.15 18.26
CA PRO A 3 14.57 -10.15 17.29
C PRO A 3 13.03 -10.14 17.18
N PRO A 4 12.42 -8.99 16.84
CA PRO A 4 11.00 -8.94 16.53
C PRO A 4 10.68 -9.88 15.37
N LYS A 5 9.61 -10.68 15.52
CA LYS A 5 9.07 -11.49 14.43
C LYS A 5 8.01 -10.67 13.71
N LEU A 6 8.34 -10.15 12.52
CA LEU A 6 7.31 -9.76 11.56
C LEU A 6 6.79 -11.03 10.88
N ILE A 7 5.48 -11.23 10.92
CA ILE A 7 4.80 -12.35 10.26
C ILE A 7 4.17 -11.83 8.98
N PRO A 8 4.58 -12.32 7.80
CA PRO A 8 3.87 -12.00 6.56
C PRO A 8 2.57 -12.80 6.56
N PHE A 9 1.42 -12.13 6.51
CA PHE A 9 0.14 -12.79 6.40
C PHE A 9 -0.47 -12.52 5.02
N SER A 10 -0.82 -13.59 4.33
CA SER A 10 -1.99 -13.59 3.44
C SER A 10 -2.99 -14.46 4.16
N ILE A 11 -4.11 -13.87 4.53
CA ILE A 11 -5.24 -14.56 5.17
C ILE A 11 -5.65 -15.72 4.19
N ASP A 12 -5.57 -17.09 4.40
CA ASP A 12 -6.11 -18.30 3.58
C ASP A 12 -6.74 -19.67 4.23
N THR A 13 -7.87 -19.77 5.02
CA THR A 13 -8.20 -20.60 6.29
C THR A 13 -7.83 -22.09 6.59
N PRO A 14 -7.74 -22.45 7.93
CA PRO A 14 -8.02 -23.78 8.47
C PRO A 14 -9.48 -23.87 9.02
N PRO A 15 -10.00 -25.06 9.43
CA PRO A 15 -11.32 -25.14 10.06
C PRO A 15 -11.40 -24.24 11.31
N PRO A 16 -12.50 -23.49 11.50
CA PRO A 16 -12.51 -22.28 12.31
C PRO A 16 -12.18 -22.53 13.78
N ILE A 17 -11.26 -21.73 14.31
CA ILE A 17 -11.40 -21.24 15.69
C ILE A 17 -12.78 -20.56 15.75
N PRO A 18 -13.63 -20.84 16.74
CA PRO A 18 -14.98 -20.28 16.76
C PRO A 18 -14.91 -18.75 16.76
N LEU A 19 -15.37 -18.14 15.65
CA LEU A 19 -15.64 -16.70 15.59
C LEU A 19 -16.50 -16.32 16.80
N GLU A 20 -16.17 -15.22 17.45
CA GLU A 20 -17.01 -14.74 18.54
C GLU A 20 -18.37 -14.31 17.98
N GLN A 21 -19.38 -14.26 18.84
CA GLN A 21 -20.77 -14.08 18.41
C GLN A 21 -20.98 -12.78 17.61
N ASP A 22 -20.10 -11.80 17.82
CA ASP A 22 -20.18 -10.46 17.24
C ASP A 22 -19.55 -10.36 15.84
N ASP A 23 -18.49 -11.12 15.51
CA ASP A 23 -17.99 -11.25 14.13
C ASP A 23 -19.06 -11.82 13.20
N LEU A 24 -19.80 -12.80 13.70
CA LEU A 24 -20.96 -13.40 13.02
C LEU A 24 -22.13 -12.43 12.88
N ASN A 25 -22.27 -11.46 13.79
CA ASN A 25 -23.29 -10.42 13.73
C ASN A 25 -22.93 -9.35 12.70
N VAL A 26 -21.68 -8.85 12.72
CA VAL A 26 -21.16 -7.86 11.75
C VAL A 26 -21.20 -8.42 10.33
N SER A 27 -20.71 -9.66 10.12
CA SER A 27 -20.73 -10.32 8.81
C SER A 27 -22.14 -10.51 8.25
N LYS A 28 -23.14 -10.75 9.11
CA LYS A 28 -24.56 -10.82 8.73
C LYS A 28 -25.16 -9.46 8.40
N LEU A 29 -24.87 -8.43 9.20
CA LEU A 29 -25.38 -7.07 8.99
C LEU A 29 -24.87 -6.48 7.67
N LEU A 30 -23.60 -6.70 7.35
CA LEU A 30 -22.97 -6.25 6.11
C LEU A 30 -23.25 -7.17 4.92
N LYS A 31 -23.93 -8.31 5.11
CA LYS A 31 -24.22 -9.31 4.06
C LYS A 31 -22.99 -9.76 3.26
N VAL A 32 -21.80 -9.75 3.88
CA VAL A 32 -20.50 -9.93 3.21
C VAL A 32 -20.48 -11.21 2.38
N MET A 33 -21.00 -12.31 2.92
CA MET A 33 -21.05 -13.59 2.21
C MET A 33 -22.01 -13.60 1.01
N GLU A 34 -23.16 -12.91 1.08
CA GLU A 34 -24.08 -12.80 -0.07
C GLU A 34 -23.43 -11.96 -1.18
N HIS A 35 -22.81 -10.83 -0.82
CA HIS A 35 -22.08 -9.98 -1.76
C HIS A 35 -20.90 -10.73 -2.42
N ASN A 36 -20.13 -11.48 -1.64
CA ASN A 36 -19.00 -12.26 -2.14
C ASN A 36 -19.44 -13.39 -3.08
N LEU A 37 -20.59 -14.03 -2.83
CA LEU A 37 -21.10 -15.08 -3.72
C LEU A 37 -21.40 -14.58 -5.13
N GLU A 38 -21.92 -13.34 -5.26
CA GLU A 38 -22.24 -12.70 -6.54
C GLU A 38 -21.08 -11.88 -7.14
N SER A 39 -19.97 -11.74 -6.42
CA SER A 39 -18.81 -10.96 -6.85
C SER A 39 -18.12 -11.56 -8.08
N VAL A 40 -17.74 -10.69 -9.03
CA VAL A 40 -16.93 -11.07 -10.21
C VAL A 40 -15.54 -11.63 -9.85
N TYR A 41 -15.11 -11.44 -8.60
CA TYR A 41 -13.85 -11.96 -8.06
C TYR A 41 -14.01 -13.32 -7.36
N ASN A 42 -15.22 -13.88 -7.24
CA ASN A 42 -15.45 -15.22 -6.68
C ASN A 42 -15.13 -16.33 -7.71
N VAL A 43 -13.88 -16.34 -8.18
CA VAL A 43 -13.34 -17.29 -9.15
C VAL A 43 -12.01 -17.85 -8.63
N PRO A 44 -11.65 -19.11 -8.94
CA PRO A 44 -10.42 -19.73 -8.45
C PRO A 44 -9.18 -18.87 -8.68
N GLY A 45 -8.40 -18.67 -7.62
CA GLY A 45 -7.23 -17.79 -7.57
C GLY A 45 -7.50 -16.43 -6.92
N TYR A 46 -8.71 -15.88 -7.06
CA TYR A 46 -9.15 -14.56 -6.55
C TYR A 46 -10.10 -14.67 -5.33
N GLN A 47 -10.40 -15.90 -4.90
CA GLN A 47 -11.32 -16.14 -3.79
C GLN A 47 -10.79 -15.55 -2.48
N HIS A 48 -11.72 -15.25 -1.57
CA HIS A 48 -11.35 -14.88 -0.22
C HIS A 48 -10.60 -16.00 0.46
N SER A 49 -9.77 -15.55 1.38
CA SER A 49 -8.62 -16.26 1.89
C SER A 49 -8.65 -15.82 3.39
N HIS A 50 -8.54 -16.76 4.34
CA HIS A 50 -8.90 -16.60 5.77
C HIS A 50 -7.96 -17.19 6.94
N ASP A 51 -6.77 -17.77 6.66
CA ASP A 51 -5.63 -18.38 7.46
C ASP A 51 -4.47 -17.41 7.75
N GLU A 52 -3.76 -17.62 8.84
CA GLU A 52 -2.40 -17.08 8.99
C GLU A 52 -1.32 -18.07 8.49
N LEU A 53 -0.68 -17.79 7.35
CA LEU A 53 0.42 -18.61 6.82
C LEU A 53 1.76 -18.35 7.53
N SER A 54 1.96 -18.94 8.71
CA SER A 54 3.19 -18.78 9.53
C SER A 54 4.28 -19.83 9.27
N HIS A 55 4.38 -20.38 8.05
CA HIS A 55 5.15 -21.60 7.75
C HIS A 55 6.61 -21.40 7.31
N THR A 56 7.07 -20.16 7.10
CA THR A 56 8.43 -19.87 6.60
C THR A 56 9.08 -18.75 7.40
N GLU A 57 10.35 -18.93 7.79
CA GLU A 57 11.16 -17.83 8.35
C GLU A 57 11.48 -16.81 7.24
N LEU A 58 11.07 -15.57 7.43
CA LEU A 58 11.45 -14.48 6.52
C LEU A 58 12.95 -14.19 6.61
N LYS A 59 13.62 -14.24 5.46
CA LYS A 59 14.97 -13.70 5.34
C LYS A 59 14.88 -12.18 5.28
N VAL A 60 15.51 -11.50 6.23
CA VAL A 60 15.58 -10.04 6.29
C VAL A 60 17.00 -9.58 5.98
N THR A 61 17.13 -8.56 5.13
CA THR A 61 18.34 -7.77 4.91
C THR A 61 18.14 -6.40 5.55
N GLY A 62 19.16 -5.82 6.20
CA GLY A 62 19.05 -4.55 6.91
C GLY A 62 18.61 -4.69 8.37
N THR A 63 17.95 -3.67 8.93
CA THR A 63 17.46 -3.61 10.31
C THR A 63 16.02 -3.11 10.34
N LEU A 64 15.10 -3.97 10.79
CA LEU A 64 13.71 -3.59 11.02
C LEU A 64 13.63 -2.52 12.11
N PRO A 65 12.82 -1.45 11.93
CA PRO A 65 12.55 -0.52 13.02
C PRO A 65 11.88 -1.22 14.20
N THR A 66 12.25 -0.85 15.42
CA THR A 66 11.69 -1.44 16.65
C THR A 66 10.34 -0.88 17.05
N ASP A 67 9.91 0.20 16.38
CA ASP A 67 8.67 0.94 16.60
C ASP A 67 7.67 0.78 15.44
N LEU A 68 8.05 0.11 14.35
CA LEU A 68 7.16 -0.27 13.26
C LEU A 68 6.48 -1.60 13.62
N GLU A 69 5.48 -1.54 14.52
CA GLU A 69 4.71 -2.69 14.99
C GLU A 69 3.23 -2.55 14.63
N GLY A 70 2.75 -3.46 13.78
CA GLY A 70 1.41 -3.35 13.18
C GLY A 70 1.20 -4.29 12.00
N VAL A 71 0.19 -3.97 11.20
CA VAL A 71 -0.42 -4.80 10.17
C VAL A 71 -0.51 -4.00 8.88
N TYR A 72 0.25 -4.41 7.86
CA TYR A 72 0.14 -3.86 6.50
C TYR A 72 -0.98 -4.57 5.75
N LEU A 73 -2.06 -3.86 5.48
CA LEU A 73 -3.20 -4.32 4.68
C LEU A 73 -3.05 -3.78 3.26
N ARG A 74 -3.26 -4.62 2.23
CA ARG A 74 -3.30 -4.19 0.83
C ARG A 74 -4.51 -4.77 0.11
N ASN A 75 -5.23 -3.92 -0.60
CA ASN A 75 -6.24 -4.35 -1.56
C ASN A 75 -5.53 -4.76 -2.87
N GLY A 76 -5.66 -6.03 -3.25
CA GLY A 76 -5.13 -6.54 -4.50
C GLY A 76 -5.85 -7.78 -4.97
N THR A 77 -5.84 -8.01 -6.27
CA THR A 77 -6.37 -9.26 -6.83
C THR A 77 -5.42 -10.40 -6.51
N ASN A 78 -5.74 -11.23 -5.52
CA ASN A 78 -5.01 -12.47 -5.32
C ASN A 78 -5.11 -13.31 -6.62
N ILE A 79 -4.02 -13.94 -7.05
CA ILE A 79 -4.01 -14.87 -8.20
C ILE A 79 -3.15 -16.07 -7.82
N GLN A 80 -3.76 -17.02 -7.12
CA GLN A 80 -3.06 -18.16 -6.52
C GLN A 80 -2.64 -19.26 -7.51
N PHE A 81 -3.22 -19.31 -8.73
CA PHE A 81 -3.03 -20.43 -9.68
C PHE A 81 -2.92 -20.02 -11.16
N THR A 82 -2.17 -20.80 -11.94
CA THR A 82 -2.16 -20.79 -13.41
C THR A 82 -2.48 -22.19 -13.96
N PRO A 83 -3.02 -22.32 -15.18
CA PRO A 83 -3.47 -21.27 -16.10
C PRO A 83 -4.98 -21.00 -16.01
N ASN A 84 -5.39 -19.74 -16.11
CA ASN A 84 -6.79 -19.32 -16.19
C ASN A 84 -7.00 -18.38 -17.39
N ASN A 85 -8.05 -18.65 -18.19
CA ASN A 85 -8.40 -17.87 -19.40
C ASN A 85 -9.11 -16.52 -19.07
N LEU A 86 -8.79 -15.91 -17.94
CA LEU A 86 -9.32 -14.62 -17.51
C LEU A 86 -8.55 -13.50 -18.23
N ARG A 87 -9.26 -12.46 -18.69
CA ARG A 87 -8.59 -11.21 -19.05
C ARG A 87 -7.94 -10.64 -17.79
N LEU A 88 -6.64 -10.34 -17.89
CA LEU A 88 -5.86 -9.66 -16.84
C LEU A 88 -6.59 -8.39 -16.40
N HIS A 89 -7.09 -8.36 -15.16
CA HIS A 89 -7.64 -7.18 -14.48
C HIS A 89 -8.86 -6.50 -15.16
N ALA A 90 -9.82 -6.00 -14.37
CA ALA A 90 -10.95 -5.23 -14.90
C ALA A 90 -10.51 -3.90 -15.57
N PHE A 91 -9.27 -3.48 -15.30
CA PHE A 91 -8.62 -2.28 -15.83
C PHE A 91 -7.79 -2.56 -17.12
N SER A 92 -7.95 -3.72 -17.77
CA SER A 92 -7.56 -3.90 -19.19
C SER A 92 -8.51 -3.12 -20.13
N GLY A 93 -8.68 -1.83 -19.85
CA GLY A 93 -9.46 -0.84 -20.57
C GLY A 93 -8.55 0.21 -21.22
N ALA A 94 -9.11 1.01 -22.13
CA ALA A 94 -8.43 1.98 -22.98
C ALA A 94 -7.22 2.70 -22.33
N ALA A 95 -6.07 2.67 -23.02
CA ALA A 95 -4.81 3.31 -22.61
C ALA A 95 -5.03 4.64 -21.89
N GLU A 96 -4.87 4.62 -20.56
CA GLU A 96 -5.14 5.77 -19.72
C GLU A 96 -4.09 6.86 -20.00
N PRO A 97 -4.49 8.13 -20.10
CA PRO A 97 -3.53 9.20 -20.30
C PRO A 97 -2.64 9.32 -19.05
N PRO A 98 -1.35 9.70 -19.22
CA PRO A 98 -0.44 9.94 -18.12
C PRO A 98 -1.03 10.74 -16.96
N GLY A 99 -0.83 10.24 -15.73
CA GLY A 99 -1.10 10.96 -14.50
C GLY A 99 -0.43 12.34 -14.49
N LYS A 100 -1.01 13.28 -13.74
CA LYS A 100 -0.44 14.64 -13.55
C LYS A 100 -0.78 15.16 -12.19
N VAL A 101 0.23 15.45 -11.37
CA VAL A 101 0.01 16.10 -10.08
C VAL A 101 -0.39 17.55 -10.32
N LYS A 102 -1.57 17.92 -9.81
CA LYS A 102 -2.15 19.26 -9.93
C LYS A 102 -2.52 19.83 -8.58
N THR A 103 -2.53 21.16 -8.49
CA THR A 103 -3.18 21.89 -7.39
C THR A 103 -4.26 22.80 -7.94
N TRP A 104 -5.32 22.97 -7.15
CA TRP A 104 -6.43 23.88 -7.42
C TRP A 104 -6.69 24.72 -6.18
N THR A 105 -6.79 26.04 -6.35
CA THR A 105 -7.32 26.92 -5.30
C THR A 105 -8.80 27.17 -5.59
N VAL A 106 -9.67 26.74 -4.68
CA VAL A 106 -11.13 26.98 -4.79
C VAL A 106 -11.52 28.13 -3.86
N ASN A 107 -12.14 29.17 -4.41
CA ASN A 107 -12.79 30.21 -3.61
C ASN A 107 -14.16 29.70 -3.15
N VAL A 108 -14.32 29.48 -1.84
CA VAL A 108 -15.52 28.88 -1.24
C VAL A 108 -16.78 29.74 -1.37
N ASP A 109 -16.65 31.07 -1.35
CA ASP A 109 -17.80 31.99 -1.45
C ASP A 109 -18.46 31.97 -2.84
N SER A 110 -17.66 31.81 -3.89
CA SER A 110 -18.11 31.82 -5.28
C SER A 110 -18.22 30.42 -5.92
N GLY A 111 -17.71 29.39 -5.25
CA GLY A 111 -17.65 28.01 -5.76
C GLY A 111 -16.75 27.83 -6.98
N LYS A 112 -15.80 28.73 -7.23
CA LYS A 112 -14.94 28.73 -8.42
C LYS A 112 -13.50 28.38 -8.10
N VAL A 113 -12.87 27.63 -9.01
CA VAL A 113 -11.40 27.55 -9.10
C VAL A 113 -10.88 28.93 -9.49
N VAL A 114 -9.92 29.47 -8.73
CA VAL A 114 -9.27 30.77 -8.97
C VAL A 114 -7.79 30.65 -9.35
N ASP A 115 -7.20 29.47 -9.17
CA ASP A 115 -5.85 29.09 -9.60
C ASP A 115 -5.82 27.57 -9.88
N GLU A 116 -5.19 27.17 -10.98
CA GLU A 116 -4.88 25.77 -11.32
C GLU A 116 -3.42 25.69 -11.75
N GLN A 117 -2.65 24.78 -11.16
CA GLN A 117 -1.24 24.59 -11.47
C GLN A 117 -0.93 23.11 -11.66
N ILE A 118 -0.21 22.79 -12.74
CA ILE A 118 0.41 21.47 -12.92
C ILE A 118 1.75 21.52 -12.19
N LEU A 119 1.90 20.67 -11.17
CA LEU A 119 3.11 20.54 -10.37
C LEU A 119 4.09 19.54 -10.99
N LEU A 120 3.56 18.44 -11.53
CA LEU A 120 4.31 17.40 -12.23
C LEU A 120 3.59 17.02 -13.53
N ASN A 121 4.38 16.81 -14.59
CA ASN A 121 3.94 16.28 -15.90
C ASN A 121 4.50 14.86 -16.15
N HIS A 122 5.12 14.25 -15.13
CA HIS A 122 5.63 12.88 -15.17
C HIS A 122 4.49 11.90 -14.82
N HIS A 123 4.75 10.60 -14.94
CA HIS A 123 3.72 9.55 -14.83
C HIS A 123 3.49 9.19 -13.36
N ASP A 124 3.17 10.21 -12.57
CA ASP A 124 2.99 10.13 -11.13
C ASP A 124 1.56 9.75 -10.77
N GLU A 125 1.42 8.68 -9.99
CA GLU A 125 0.14 8.18 -9.45
C GLU A 125 0.29 7.79 -7.96
N ARG A 126 -0.78 7.26 -7.36
CA ARG A 126 -0.85 6.67 -6.02
C ARG A 126 -0.13 7.48 -4.93
N PRO A 127 -0.52 8.75 -4.73
CA PRO A 127 0.12 9.64 -3.77
C PRO A 127 -0.09 9.15 -2.33
N SER A 128 1.00 8.94 -1.61
CA SER A 128 1.01 8.73 -0.15
C SER A 128 1.54 9.96 0.59
N LEU A 129 1.13 10.15 1.84
CA LEU A 129 1.47 11.30 2.69
C LEU A 129 1.25 10.95 4.16
N ASN A 130 1.80 11.75 5.08
CA ASN A 130 1.54 11.58 6.51
C ASN A 130 0.07 11.90 6.83
N ILE A 131 -0.71 10.88 7.18
CA ILE A 131 -2.17 11.00 7.42
C ILE A 131 -2.51 11.92 8.60
N GLU A 132 -1.58 12.17 9.54
CA GLU A 132 -1.75 13.14 10.62
C GLU A 132 -1.92 14.59 10.11
N TYR A 133 -1.52 14.85 8.87
CA TYR A 133 -1.58 16.17 8.22
C TYR A 133 -2.78 16.33 7.27
N VAL A 134 -3.67 15.33 7.18
CA VAL A 134 -4.89 15.41 6.37
C VAL A 134 -5.76 16.59 6.81
N GLY A 135 -6.18 17.42 5.84
CA GLY A 135 -6.96 18.64 6.09
C GLY A 135 -6.14 19.84 6.59
N CYS A 136 -4.84 19.66 6.82
CA CYS A 136 -3.90 20.72 7.18
C CYS A 136 -2.94 21.03 6.02
N ALA A 137 -2.04 22.00 6.21
CA ALA A 137 -0.96 22.26 5.26
C ALA A 137 0.11 21.15 5.37
N SER A 138 0.03 20.14 4.50
CA SER A 138 1.05 19.12 4.29
C SER A 138 2.11 19.61 3.30
N ARG A 139 3.38 19.33 3.60
CA ARG A 139 4.54 19.59 2.76
C ARG A 139 4.96 18.39 1.93
N TYR A 140 4.88 17.17 2.44
CA TYR A 140 5.52 16.03 1.78
C TYR A 140 4.50 15.04 1.23
N CYS A 141 4.54 14.87 -0.09
CA CYS A 141 3.79 13.86 -0.82
C CYS A 141 4.77 12.91 -1.51
N TYR A 142 4.42 11.64 -1.58
CA TYR A 142 5.22 10.53 -2.11
C TYR A 142 4.47 9.90 -3.27
N HIS A 143 4.97 10.09 -4.49
CA HIS A 143 4.33 9.64 -5.71
C HIS A 143 4.99 8.38 -6.25
N LEU A 144 4.19 7.46 -6.79
CA LEU A 144 4.68 6.34 -7.58
C LEU A 144 5.00 6.81 -9.00
N ASP A 145 6.24 6.64 -9.46
CA ASP A 145 6.64 6.95 -10.84
C ASP A 145 6.44 5.73 -11.75
N GLU A 146 5.43 5.78 -12.63
CA GLU A 146 5.07 4.68 -13.54
C GLU A 146 5.80 4.69 -14.91
N GLU A 147 6.80 5.55 -15.12
CA GLU A 147 7.70 5.59 -16.30
C GLU A 147 7.01 5.46 -17.70
N CYS A 148 5.76 5.88 -17.84
CA CYS A 148 4.89 5.77 -19.04
C CYS A 148 4.22 4.42 -19.30
N ASP A 149 4.65 3.30 -18.69
CA ASP A 149 4.14 1.97 -19.02
C ASP A 149 2.86 1.60 -18.24
N GLY A 150 2.47 2.38 -17.21
CA GLY A 150 1.12 2.44 -16.66
C GLY A 150 0.61 1.18 -15.94
N TYR A 151 1.47 0.19 -15.70
CA TYR A 151 1.14 -0.98 -14.89
C TYR A 151 1.63 -0.83 -13.45
N MET A 152 2.93 -0.53 -13.25
CA MET A 152 3.59 -0.47 -11.93
C MET A 152 4.77 0.49 -11.94
N GLY A 153 5.19 0.97 -10.77
CA GLY A 153 6.19 2.02 -10.64
C GLY A 153 7.64 1.55 -10.54
N LYS A 154 8.55 2.44 -10.93
CA LYS A 154 10.02 2.27 -10.91
C LYS A 154 10.72 2.98 -9.76
N GLY A 155 9.99 3.79 -9.01
CA GLY A 155 10.50 4.46 -7.82
C GLY A 155 9.45 5.29 -7.11
N VAL A 156 9.92 5.98 -6.06
CA VAL A 156 9.14 6.97 -5.32
C VAL A 156 9.72 8.36 -5.55
N LEU A 157 8.90 9.27 -6.05
CA LEU A 157 9.20 10.70 -6.09
C LEU A 157 8.64 11.37 -4.83
N LYS A 158 9.54 11.82 -3.95
CA LYS A 158 9.21 12.69 -2.83
C LYS A 158 9.13 14.14 -3.33
N TYR A 159 7.98 14.77 -3.17
CA TYR A 159 7.70 16.13 -3.62
C TYR A 159 7.41 17.07 -2.44
N ASP A 160 7.94 18.30 -2.49
CA ASP A 160 7.66 19.37 -1.54
C ASP A 160 6.51 20.24 -2.09
N MET A 161 5.31 20.05 -1.54
CA MET A 161 4.06 20.69 -1.94
C MET A 161 3.99 22.18 -1.56
N LEU A 162 4.78 22.64 -0.58
CA LEU A 162 4.81 24.04 -0.15
C LEU A 162 5.79 24.86 -1.01
N ASP A 163 6.99 24.33 -1.25
CA ASP A 163 8.00 24.94 -2.11
C ASP A 163 7.73 24.66 -3.61
N LYS A 164 6.84 23.72 -3.92
CA LYS A 164 6.44 23.27 -5.27
C LYS A 164 7.62 22.80 -6.11
N LYS A 165 8.35 21.81 -5.58
CA LYS A 165 9.55 21.22 -6.21
C LYS A 165 9.67 19.73 -5.89
N GLU A 166 10.35 19.01 -6.76
CA GLU A 166 10.88 17.68 -6.46
C GLU A 166 11.92 17.79 -5.34
N ASP A 167 11.76 17.01 -4.26
CA ASP A 167 12.70 16.97 -3.13
C ASP A 167 13.71 15.84 -3.31
N ALA A 168 13.23 14.66 -3.74
CA ALA A 168 14.09 13.51 -3.99
C ALA A 168 13.42 12.37 -4.75
N TYR A 169 14.24 11.49 -5.33
CA TYR A 169 13.79 10.23 -5.93
C TYR A 169 14.45 9.03 -5.26
N PHE A 170 13.70 7.94 -5.06
CA PHE A 170 14.19 6.63 -4.64
C PHE A 170 13.88 5.61 -5.75
N SER A 171 14.90 5.02 -6.36
CA SER A 171 14.73 4.04 -7.45
C SER A 171 14.62 2.62 -6.92
N TYR A 172 13.73 1.83 -7.52
CA TYR A 172 13.58 0.39 -7.30
C TYR A 172 14.54 -0.45 -8.17
N GLY A 173 15.31 0.20 -9.05
CA GLY A 173 16.21 -0.45 -10.00
C GLY A 173 15.46 -1.33 -11.00
N GLU A 174 15.81 -2.62 -11.05
CA GLU A 174 15.18 -3.57 -11.97
C GLU A 174 13.76 -3.98 -11.51
N MET A 175 13.43 -3.82 -10.22
CA MET A 175 12.14 -4.19 -9.65
C MET A 175 11.04 -3.15 -9.95
N TYR A 176 9.79 -3.55 -9.69
CA TYR A 176 8.60 -2.72 -9.80
C TYR A 176 7.82 -2.70 -8.48
N GLY A 177 7.38 -1.52 -8.04
CA GLY A 177 6.59 -1.32 -6.83
C GLY A 177 5.15 -0.90 -7.10
N GLY A 178 4.33 -0.90 -6.05
CA GLY A 178 2.88 -0.78 -6.14
C GLY A 178 2.33 0.55 -5.60
N GLU A 179 2.58 0.84 -4.33
CA GLU A 179 2.18 2.06 -3.65
C GLU A 179 3.04 2.17 -2.38
N ALA A 180 3.93 3.15 -2.35
CA ALA A 180 4.81 3.39 -1.20
C ALA A 180 4.04 4.09 -0.08
N LEU A 181 3.45 3.29 0.81
CA LEU A 181 2.65 3.76 1.94
C LEU A 181 3.52 4.45 2.99
N PHE A 182 3.19 5.69 3.35
CA PHE A 182 3.79 6.37 4.49
C PHE A 182 3.20 5.93 5.83
N ASP A 183 4.06 5.65 6.81
CA ASP A 183 3.71 5.43 8.23
C ASP A 183 4.57 6.34 9.13
N PRO A 184 3.98 7.16 10.03
CA PRO A 184 4.75 8.04 10.92
C PRO A 184 5.54 7.28 11.99
N ARG A 185 6.75 7.74 12.31
CA ARG A 185 7.56 7.17 13.39
C ARG A 185 6.86 7.38 14.74
N ALA A 186 7.01 6.45 15.68
CA ALA A 186 6.53 6.65 17.04
C ALA A 186 7.17 7.90 17.68
N ASN A 187 6.35 8.89 18.03
CA ASN A 187 6.78 10.22 18.49
C ASN A 187 7.52 11.07 17.43
N ALA A 188 7.10 10.96 16.17
CA ALA A 188 7.60 11.75 15.04
C ALA A 188 7.82 13.24 15.37
N ARG A 189 8.94 13.78 14.88
CA ARG A 189 9.36 15.18 15.14
C ARG A 189 9.25 16.10 13.93
N ALA A 190 8.96 15.55 12.76
CA ALA A 190 8.71 16.26 11.52
C ALA A 190 7.69 15.47 10.69
N GLU A 191 7.05 16.14 9.73
CA GLU A 191 6.01 15.54 8.87
C GLU A 191 6.49 14.27 8.15
N ASN A 192 7.75 14.25 7.71
CA ASN A 192 8.40 13.12 7.03
C ASN A 192 9.27 12.24 7.96
N ASP A 193 9.11 12.36 9.28
CA ASP A 193 9.80 11.50 10.25
C ASP A 193 9.02 10.19 10.40
N GLY A 194 9.29 9.26 9.49
CA GLY A 194 8.55 8.01 9.35
C GLY A 194 9.15 7.09 8.30
N TYR A 195 8.36 6.13 7.86
CA TYR A 195 8.75 5.05 6.97
C TYR A 195 7.90 5.08 5.69
N LEU A 196 8.47 4.61 4.58
CA LEU A 196 7.70 4.19 3.42
C LEU A 196 7.78 2.67 3.31
N LEU A 197 6.63 2.02 3.11
CA LEU A 197 6.50 0.59 2.91
C LEU A 197 5.96 0.32 1.50
N ASP A 198 6.67 -0.48 0.71
CA ASP A 198 6.18 -0.96 -0.60
C ASP A 198 6.52 -2.44 -0.80
N LEU A 199 5.82 -3.07 -1.74
CA LEU A 199 6.03 -4.44 -2.21
C LEU A 199 6.68 -4.40 -3.59
N LEU A 200 7.99 -4.64 -3.63
CA LEU A 200 8.79 -4.67 -4.86
C LEU A 200 8.84 -6.07 -5.44
N MET A 201 8.68 -6.19 -6.75
CA MET A 201 8.71 -7.48 -7.43
C MET A 201 9.26 -7.40 -8.85
N ASP A 202 9.84 -8.52 -9.27
CA ASP A 202 10.25 -8.77 -10.65
C ASP A 202 9.64 -10.10 -11.15
N GLU A 203 10.22 -10.70 -12.19
CA GLU A 203 9.78 -11.99 -12.72
C GLU A 203 9.93 -13.16 -11.73
N ASN A 204 10.92 -13.09 -10.82
CA ASN A 204 11.41 -14.21 -10.03
C ASN A 204 11.33 -13.99 -8.51
N THR A 205 11.20 -12.74 -8.06
CA THR A 205 11.33 -12.34 -6.67
C THR A 205 10.23 -11.36 -6.25
N LEU A 206 9.99 -11.31 -4.93
CA LEU A 206 9.11 -10.36 -4.27
C LEU A 206 9.70 -10.04 -2.91
N ASP A 207 9.88 -8.75 -2.64
CA ASP A 207 10.39 -8.21 -1.40
C ASP A 207 9.43 -7.16 -0.85
N SER A 208 9.22 -7.14 0.47
CA SER A 208 8.73 -5.93 1.13
C SER A 208 9.93 -5.07 1.52
N ILE A 209 9.90 -3.79 1.19
CA ILE A 209 10.95 -2.84 1.56
C ILE A 209 10.45 -1.83 2.58
N ILE A 210 11.37 -1.36 3.43
CA ILE A 210 11.15 -0.25 4.35
C ILE A 210 12.22 0.81 4.06
N ILE A 211 11.77 2.00 3.67
CA ILE A 211 12.62 3.16 3.42
C ILE A 211 12.41 4.16 4.56
N ASP A 212 13.48 4.70 5.12
CA ASP A 212 13.38 5.85 6.03
C ASP A 212 13.02 7.12 5.22
N ALA A 213 11.85 7.70 5.48
CA ALA A 213 11.24 8.73 4.63
C ALA A 213 11.92 10.12 4.72
N ALA A 214 12.84 10.29 5.68
CA ALA A 214 13.64 11.50 5.84
C ALA A 214 15.00 11.41 5.14
N THR A 215 15.73 10.31 5.35
CA THR A 215 17.04 10.07 4.74
C THR A 215 16.95 9.56 3.31
N ARG A 216 15.85 8.84 2.99
CA ARG A 216 15.57 8.10 1.75
C ARG A 216 16.49 6.89 1.55
N GLN A 217 16.82 6.22 2.65
CA GLN A 217 17.61 5.00 2.64
C GLN A 217 16.71 3.79 2.86
N GLU A 218 16.91 2.74 2.06
CA GLU A 218 16.37 1.41 2.38
C GLU A 218 17.04 0.94 3.68
N ILE A 219 16.25 0.83 4.75
CA ILE A 219 16.73 0.40 6.07
C ILE A 219 16.48 -1.08 6.30
N ALA A 220 15.47 -1.67 5.66
CA ALA A 220 15.22 -3.10 5.68
C ALA A 220 14.52 -3.60 4.41
N ARG A 221 14.72 -4.89 4.13
CA ARG A 221 14.12 -5.63 3.03
C ARG A 221 13.79 -7.05 3.48
N LEU A 222 12.53 -7.45 3.37
CA LEU A 222 11.99 -8.74 3.77
C LEU A 222 11.72 -9.55 2.50
N HIS A 223 12.46 -10.64 2.31
CA HIS A 223 12.32 -11.48 1.12
C HIS A 223 11.13 -12.45 1.29
N LEU A 224 10.04 -12.23 0.55
CA LEU A 224 8.80 -12.97 0.72
C LEU A 224 8.84 -14.32 -0.01
N SER A 225 8.43 -15.39 0.69
CA SER A 225 8.50 -16.76 0.15
C SER A 225 7.34 -17.15 -0.77
N GLN A 226 6.32 -16.31 -0.89
CA GLN A 226 5.14 -16.51 -1.73
C GLN A 226 4.83 -15.21 -2.46
N ARG A 227 4.44 -15.31 -3.74
CA ARG A 227 4.15 -14.15 -4.57
C ARG A 227 2.80 -13.53 -4.20
N VAL A 228 2.84 -12.40 -3.49
CA VAL A 228 1.76 -11.41 -3.46
C VAL A 228 1.70 -10.76 -4.85
N PRO A 229 0.55 -10.78 -5.54
CA PRO A 229 0.39 -10.12 -6.84
C PRO A 229 0.32 -8.60 -6.70
N PHE A 230 0.35 -7.92 -7.85
CA PHE A 230 0.05 -6.50 -7.90
C PHE A 230 -1.37 -6.21 -7.38
N GLY A 231 -1.46 -5.15 -6.60
CA GLY A 231 -2.68 -4.60 -6.00
C GLY A 231 -2.63 -3.09 -6.03
N VAL A 232 -3.72 -2.45 -5.60
CA VAL A 232 -3.92 -1.01 -5.70
C VAL A 232 -3.46 -0.36 -4.39
N HIS A 233 -4.38 -0.06 -3.47
CA HIS A 233 -4.11 0.71 -2.26
C HIS A 233 -3.75 -0.14 -1.05
N ALA A 234 -2.99 0.44 -0.14
CA ALA A 234 -2.62 -0.12 1.15
C ALA A 234 -3.03 0.78 2.33
N ALA A 235 -3.02 0.19 3.52
CA ALA A 235 -3.15 0.86 4.80
C ALA A 235 -2.25 0.16 5.83
N TRP A 236 -1.76 0.91 6.80
CA TRP A 236 -1.06 0.38 7.96
C TRP A 236 -1.97 0.57 9.16
N LEU A 237 -2.08 -0.45 10.00
CA LEU A 237 -2.75 -0.38 11.29
C LEU A 237 -1.72 -0.73 12.36
N SER A 238 -1.47 0.20 13.26
CA SER A 238 -0.63 -0.04 14.44
C SER A 238 -1.21 -1.14 15.33
N SER A 239 -0.39 -1.77 16.18
CA SER A 239 -0.88 -2.74 17.18
C SER A 239 -2.00 -2.17 18.08
N GLU A 240 -2.03 -0.86 18.33
CA GLU A 240 -3.11 -0.20 19.10
C GLU A 240 -4.42 -0.12 18.30
N GLU A 241 -4.35 0.29 17.03
CA GLU A 241 -5.53 0.33 16.15
C GLU A 241 -6.11 -1.07 15.94
N VAL A 242 -5.26 -2.07 15.68
CA VAL A 242 -5.69 -3.47 15.56
C VAL A 242 -6.37 -3.96 16.84
N ALA A 243 -5.82 -3.63 18.01
CA ALA A 243 -6.45 -3.98 19.29
C ALA A 243 -7.80 -3.27 19.50
N SER A 244 -7.95 -2.03 19.01
CA SER A 244 -9.21 -1.27 19.10
C SER A 244 -10.33 -1.80 18.19
N LEU A 245 -9.99 -2.57 17.15
CA LEU A 245 -10.97 -3.23 16.29
C LEU A 245 -11.58 -4.50 16.92
N ALA A 246 -11.00 -5.00 18.00
CA ALA A 246 -11.45 -6.19 18.74
C ALA A 246 -12.33 -5.87 19.96
N THR A 247 -12.84 -4.64 20.07
CA THR A 247 -13.64 -4.13 21.22
C THR A 247 -14.91 -3.41 20.80
#